data_AF-A0A1E3GZN6-F1
#
_entry.id   AF-A0A1E3GZN6-F1
#
_cell.length_a   1.000
_cell.length_b   1.000
_cell.length_c   1.000
_cell.angle_alpha   90.00
_cell.angle_beta   90.00
_cell.angle_gamma   90.00
#
_symmetry.space_group_name_H-M   'P 1'
#
loop_
_entity.id
_entity.type
_entity.pdbx_description
1 polymer ?
#
loop_
_entity_poly.entity_id
_entity_poly.type
_entity_poly.pdbx_seq_one_letter_code
_entity_poly.pdbx_strand_id
1 'polypeptide(L)'
;MGLLGYHAAHLPPTSEWVVPNRPPNVRIVDAAGELVANRGETGGEAVRLEQLPPYLPQAVIAIEDRRFYSHFGVDPLGLARAVVVNVTAGSVVQGGSTLTQQLAKNLFLKPERTLSRKMQEVVLSLWLEWTHSKAEILEMYLNRVYLAPALRGRRRCPALFRQARRRGRSRRGGDHRRPAAGALALCPDPRPGPRP
;
A
#
# COMPACT_ATOMS: atom_id res chain seq x y z
N MET A 1 -3.31 33.53 6.36
CA MET A 1 -3.14 32.51 5.30
C MET A 1 -1.96 31.62 5.67
N GLY A 2 -2.19 30.51 6.38
CA GLY A 2 -1.11 29.66 6.92
C GLY A 2 -0.35 28.87 5.84
N LEU A 3 0.69 28.14 6.25
CA LEU A 3 1.53 27.29 5.38
C LEU A 3 0.69 26.36 4.48
N LEU A 4 -0.44 25.88 4.99
CA LEU A 4 -1.44 25.09 4.25
C LEU A 4 -2.06 25.87 3.08
N GLY A 5 -2.37 27.15 3.26
CA GLY A 5 -2.95 28.00 2.21
C GLY A 5 -1.97 28.33 1.08
N TYR A 6 -0.70 28.59 1.41
CA TYR A 6 0.33 28.87 0.39
C TYR A 6 0.63 27.64 -0.49
N HIS A 7 0.71 26.45 0.11
CA HIS A 7 0.92 25.22 -0.64
C HIS A 7 -0.35 24.72 -1.34
N ALA A 8 -1.53 25.00 -0.80
CA ALA A 8 -2.79 24.74 -1.49
C ALA A 8 -2.91 25.56 -2.79
N ALA A 9 -2.40 26.78 -2.82
CA ALA A 9 -2.38 27.62 -4.02
C ALA A 9 -1.43 27.11 -5.12
N HIS A 10 -0.48 26.23 -4.80
CA HIS A 10 0.45 25.59 -5.76
C HIS A 10 0.09 24.11 -6.00
N LEU A 11 -1.14 23.71 -5.71
CA LEU A 11 -1.63 22.39 -6.11
C LEU A 11 -1.86 22.37 -7.64
N PRO A 12 -1.60 21.23 -8.30
CA PRO A 12 -2.05 21.06 -9.68
C PRO A 12 -3.57 21.29 -9.75
N PRO A 13 -4.08 21.89 -10.84
CA PRO A 13 -5.48 22.26 -10.97
C PRO A 13 -6.41 21.07 -10.69
N THR A 14 -7.52 21.33 -10.02
CA THR A 14 -8.51 20.31 -9.58
C THR A 14 -9.10 19.48 -10.72
N SER A 15 -8.98 19.95 -11.98
CA SER A 15 -9.39 19.26 -13.19
C SER A 15 -8.54 18.03 -13.56
N GLU A 16 -7.34 17.90 -12.99
CA GLU A 16 -6.45 16.74 -13.21
C GLU A 16 -6.64 15.65 -12.15
N TRP A 17 -7.47 15.89 -11.13
CA TRP A 17 -7.67 14.96 -10.01
C TRP A 17 -8.67 13.88 -10.41
N VAL A 18 -8.25 13.05 -11.36
CA VAL A 18 -8.97 11.84 -11.74
C VAL A 18 -8.08 10.68 -11.35
N VAL A 19 -8.64 9.73 -10.59
CA VAL A 19 -7.92 8.50 -10.27
C VAL A 19 -7.57 7.82 -11.60
N PRO A 20 -6.28 7.69 -11.95
CA PRO A 20 -5.90 7.20 -13.26
C PRO A 20 -6.34 5.75 -13.41
N ASN A 21 -6.89 5.40 -14.57
CA ASN A 21 -7.25 4.02 -14.87
C ASN A 21 -6.03 3.11 -14.68
N ARG A 22 -6.28 1.88 -14.22
CA ARG A 22 -5.22 0.91 -14.00
C ARG A 22 -4.50 0.63 -15.34
N PRO A 23 -3.16 0.74 -15.41
CA PRO A 23 -2.42 0.41 -16.62
C PRO A 23 -2.78 -0.99 -17.14
N PRO A 24 -2.89 -1.17 -18.47
CA PRO A 24 -3.28 -2.43 -19.07
C PRO A 24 -2.29 -3.54 -18.71
N ASN A 25 -2.80 -4.78 -18.69
CA ASN A 25 -2.02 -5.95 -18.35
C ASN A 25 -2.40 -7.14 -19.24
N VAL A 26 -1.40 -7.87 -19.72
CA VAL A 26 -1.54 -9.08 -20.53
C VAL A 26 -1.21 -10.30 -19.69
N ARG A 27 -2.19 -11.20 -19.54
CA ARG A 27 -2.00 -12.53 -18.95
C ARG A 27 -1.71 -13.52 -20.07
N ILE A 28 -0.55 -14.17 -19.99
CA ILE A 28 -0.17 -15.28 -20.87
C ILE A 28 -0.49 -16.56 -20.11
N VAL A 29 -1.43 -17.34 -20.62
CA VAL A 29 -1.88 -18.62 -20.04
C VAL A 29 -1.45 -19.78 -20.93
N ASP A 30 -1.30 -20.97 -20.35
CA ASP A 30 -1.11 -22.20 -21.13
C ASP A 30 -2.45 -22.78 -21.63
N ALA A 31 -2.40 -23.91 -22.34
CA ALA A 31 -3.59 -24.58 -22.88
C ALA A 31 -4.55 -25.10 -21.79
N ALA A 32 -4.08 -25.27 -20.55
CA ALA A 32 -4.90 -25.64 -19.40
C ALA A 32 -5.50 -24.41 -18.67
N GLY A 33 -5.15 -23.19 -19.10
CA GLY A 33 -5.59 -21.93 -18.49
C GLY A 33 -4.72 -21.45 -17.33
N GLU A 34 -3.59 -22.13 -17.06
CA GLU A 34 -2.68 -21.75 -15.98
C GLU A 34 -1.79 -20.58 -16.39
N LEU A 35 -1.58 -19.63 -15.47
CA LEU A 35 -0.86 -18.39 -15.75
C LEU A 35 0.64 -18.65 -15.96
N VAL A 36 1.12 -18.62 -17.20
CA VAL A 36 2.54 -18.77 -17.55
C VAL A 36 3.33 -17.52 -17.21
N ALA A 37 2.83 -16.37 -17.65
CA ALA A 37 3.47 -15.07 -17.44
C ALA A 37 2.44 -13.95 -17.39
N ASN A 38 2.81 -12.85 -16.73
CA ASN A 38 2.01 -11.64 -16.67
C ASN A 38 2.90 -10.47 -17.11
N ARG A 39 2.44 -9.69 -18.11
CA ARG A 39 3.18 -8.54 -18.64
C ARG A 39 2.33 -7.29 -18.59
N GLY A 40 2.74 -6.34 -17.76
CA GLY A 40 2.15 -5.02 -17.61
C GLY A 40 2.80 -4.25 -16.48
N GLU A 41 2.56 -2.94 -16.42
CA GLU A 41 3.03 -2.11 -15.30
C GLU A 41 2.29 -2.45 -13.98
N THR A 42 1.15 -3.13 -14.08
CA THR A 42 0.40 -3.66 -12.95
C THR A 42 0.45 -5.18 -12.97
N GLY A 43 0.48 -5.81 -11.80
CA GLY A 43 0.83 -7.23 -11.71
C GLY A 43 -0.28 -8.22 -12.05
N GLY A 44 -1.52 -7.80 -12.23
CA GLY A 44 -2.63 -8.73 -12.51
C GLY A 44 -3.88 -8.00 -12.95
N GLU A 45 -5.03 -8.66 -12.83
CA GLU A 45 -6.35 -8.00 -12.84
C GLU A 45 -6.60 -7.25 -11.53
N ALA A 46 -7.60 -6.37 -11.53
CA ALA A 46 -8.14 -5.77 -10.31
C ALA A 46 -8.94 -6.83 -9.56
N VAL A 47 -8.53 -7.08 -8.32
CA VAL A 47 -9.20 -8.02 -7.42
C VAL A 47 -10.11 -7.21 -6.53
N ARG A 48 -11.41 -7.56 -6.50
CA ARG A 48 -12.34 -6.88 -5.60
C ARG A 48 -12.05 -7.22 -4.15
N LEU A 49 -12.36 -6.32 -3.24
CA LEU A 49 -12.12 -6.52 -1.81
C LEU A 49 -12.79 -7.80 -1.28
N GLU A 50 -14.00 -8.13 -1.78
CA GLU A 50 -14.75 -9.33 -1.38
C GLU A 50 -14.11 -10.65 -1.86
N GLN A 51 -13.28 -10.59 -2.90
CA GLN A 51 -12.57 -11.77 -3.43
C GLN A 51 -11.29 -12.05 -2.65
N LEU A 52 -10.85 -11.10 -1.81
CA LEU A 52 -9.67 -11.27 -0.99
C LEU A 52 -10.01 -12.02 0.30
N PRO A 53 -9.11 -12.89 0.79
CA PRO A 53 -9.30 -13.50 2.10
C PRO A 53 -9.45 -12.42 3.19
N PRO A 54 -10.41 -12.56 4.12
CA PRO A 54 -10.77 -11.47 5.05
C PRO A 54 -9.62 -11.05 5.98
N TYR A 55 -8.68 -11.96 6.27
CA TYR A 55 -7.51 -11.64 7.08
C TYR A 55 -6.53 -10.68 6.40
N LEU A 56 -6.54 -10.58 5.08
CA LEU A 56 -5.54 -9.80 4.34
C LEU A 56 -5.79 -8.29 4.47
N PRO A 57 -6.99 -7.76 4.18
CA PRO A 57 -7.29 -6.35 4.45
C PRO A 57 -7.10 -5.98 5.92
N GLN A 58 -7.54 -6.85 6.84
CA GLN A 58 -7.39 -6.65 8.29
C GLN A 58 -5.92 -6.56 8.73
N ALA A 59 -5.06 -7.44 8.20
CA ALA A 59 -3.64 -7.43 8.51
C ALA A 59 -2.96 -6.15 7.99
N VAL A 60 -3.30 -5.70 6.78
CA VAL A 60 -2.75 -4.46 6.21
C VAL A 60 -3.14 -3.25 7.06
N ILE A 61 -4.41 -3.14 7.45
CA ILE A 61 -4.88 -2.08 8.36
C ILE A 61 -4.13 -2.17 9.70
N ALA A 62 -4.00 -3.34 10.31
CA ALA A 62 -3.34 -3.51 11.61
C ALA A 62 -1.84 -3.13 11.59
N ILE A 63 -1.17 -3.32 10.46
CA ILE A 63 0.26 -3.05 10.28
C ILE A 63 0.51 -1.59 9.93
N GLU A 64 -0.17 -1.08 8.89
CA GLU A 64 0.11 0.21 8.25
C GLU A 64 -0.71 1.36 8.88
N ASP A 65 -1.98 1.14 9.19
CA ASP A 65 -2.90 2.20 9.64
C ASP A 65 -4.05 1.66 10.52
N ARG A 66 -3.76 1.45 11.81
CA ARG A 66 -4.70 0.80 12.74
C ARG A 66 -6.02 1.52 12.92
N ARG A 67 -6.04 2.82 12.65
CA ARG A 67 -7.23 3.68 12.83
C ARG A 67 -7.83 4.10 11.50
N PHE A 68 -7.56 3.35 10.43
CA PHE A 68 -8.03 3.62 9.08
C PHE A 68 -9.52 4.02 8.99
N TYR A 69 -10.39 3.31 9.70
CA TYR A 69 -11.83 3.60 9.70
C TYR A 69 -12.25 4.76 10.61
N SER A 70 -11.36 5.25 11.47
CA SER A 70 -11.65 6.26 12.50
C SER A 70 -11.11 7.65 12.16
N HIS A 71 -10.37 7.81 11.07
CA HIS A 71 -9.84 9.09 10.63
C HIS A 71 -10.28 9.40 9.20
N PHE A 72 -10.06 10.62 8.73
CA PHE A 72 -10.47 11.07 7.40
C PHE A 72 -9.27 11.64 6.65
N GLY A 73 -8.63 10.82 5.81
CA GLY A 73 -7.45 11.17 5.01
C GLY A 73 -6.16 11.26 5.83
N VAL A 74 -6.17 12.00 6.93
CA VAL A 74 -5.05 12.18 7.85
C VAL A 74 -5.41 11.75 9.26
N ASP A 75 -4.41 11.24 9.99
CA ASP A 75 -4.56 10.83 11.38
C ASP A 75 -3.69 11.69 12.32
N PRO A 76 -4.20 12.82 12.83
CA PRO A 76 -3.45 13.68 13.75
C PRO A 76 -3.05 12.96 15.05
N LEU A 77 -3.97 12.16 15.60
CA LEU A 77 -3.74 11.38 16.82
C LEU A 77 -2.70 10.27 16.59
N GLY A 78 -2.75 9.61 15.42
CA GLY A 78 -1.79 8.58 15.03
C GLY A 78 -0.41 9.16 14.76
N LEU A 79 -0.35 10.35 14.15
CA LEU A 79 0.87 11.10 13.94
C LEU A 79 1.48 11.56 15.27
N ALA A 80 0.70 12.16 16.16
CA ALA A 80 1.15 12.58 17.49
C ALA A 80 1.71 11.40 18.29
N ARG A 81 0.98 10.27 18.31
CA ARG A 81 1.45 9.03 18.92
C ARG A 81 2.76 8.53 18.30
N ALA A 82 2.88 8.57 16.97
CA ALA A 82 4.11 8.16 16.28
C ALA A 82 5.29 9.06 16.66
N VAL A 83 5.08 10.37 16.76
CA VAL A 83 6.11 11.34 17.19
C VAL A 83 6.57 11.01 18.61
N VAL A 84 5.65 10.85 19.57
CA VAL A 84 6.00 10.52 20.97
C VAL A 84 6.78 9.21 21.05
N VAL A 85 6.33 8.16 20.34
CA VAL A 85 7.03 6.87 20.32
C VAL A 85 8.42 6.98 19.69
N ASN A 86 8.58 7.73 18.61
CA ASN A 86 9.87 7.86 17.93
C ASN A 86 10.86 8.70 18.74
N VAL A 87 10.38 9.74 19.43
CA VAL A 87 11.20 10.56 20.33
C VAL A 87 11.66 9.73 21.53
N THR A 88 10.75 8.99 22.17
CA THR A 88 11.10 8.13 23.32
C THR A 88 12.01 6.96 22.93
N ALA A 89 11.90 6.44 21.71
CA ALA A 89 12.76 5.37 21.19
C ALA A 89 14.07 5.87 20.58
N GLY A 90 14.30 7.19 20.50
CA GLY A 90 15.47 7.80 19.86
C GLY A 90 15.65 7.47 18.37
N SER A 91 14.62 6.89 17.73
CA SER A 91 14.68 6.40 16.35
C SER A 91 13.28 6.29 15.74
N VAL A 92 13.20 6.25 14.41
CA VAL A 92 11.91 6.09 13.71
C VAL A 92 11.46 4.64 13.78
N VAL A 93 10.65 4.31 14.78
CA VAL A 93 10.07 2.97 15.00
C VAL A 93 8.65 2.86 14.44
N GLN A 94 7.96 4.00 14.31
CA GLN A 94 6.57 4.05 13.88
C GLN A 94 6.34 5.10 12.79
N GLY A 95 5.67 4.68 11.72
CA GLY A 95 5.16 5.59 10.70
C GLY A 95 3.92 6.35 11.19
N GLY A 96 3.80 7.62 10.79
CA GLY A 96 2.63 8.46 11.06
C GLY A 96 1.79 8.80 9.83
N SER A 97 2.03 8.15 8.68
CA SER A 97 1.25 8.39 7.45
C SER A 97 0.15 7.36 7.29
N THR A 98 -1.03 7.80 6.85
CA THR A 98 -2.23 6.96 6.66
C THR A 98 -2.18 6.15 5.36
N LEU A 99 -3.03 5.13 5.24
CA LEU A 99 -3.20 4.37 3.99
C LEU A 99 -3.59 5.29 2.83
N THR A 100 -4.49 6.24 3.07
CA THR A 100 -4.98 7.19 2.07
C THR A 100 -3.87 8.14 1.60
N GLN A 101 -3.02 8.64 2.52
CA GLN A 101 -1.84 9.43 2.14
C GLN A 101 -0.85 8.61 1.31
N GLN A 102 -0.63 7.35 1.69
CA GLN A 102 0.22 6.46 0.91
C GLN A 102 -0.36 6.18 -0.47
N LEU A 103 -1.69 6.02 -0.58
CA LEU A 103 -2.37 5.87 -1.86
C LEU A 103 -2.20 7.12 -2.72
N ALA A 104 -2.53 8.30 -2.19
CA ALA A 104 -2.37 9.58 -2.88
C ALA A 104 -0.95 9.76 -3.43
N LYS A 105 0.06 9.47 -2.60
CA LYS A 105 1.47 9.50 -2.99
C LYS A 105 1.79 8.59 -4.17
N ASN A 106 1.22 7.38 -4.20
CA ASN A 106 1.49 6.42 -5.28
C ASN A 106 0.70 6.73 -6.57
N LEU A 107 -0.43 7.43 -6.47
CA LEU A 107 -1.27 7.75 -7.64
C LEU A 107 -0.83 9.01 -8.36
N PHE A 108 -0.49 10.06 -7.62
CA PHE A 108 -0.41 11.40 -8.18
C PHE A 108 0.97 12.05 -8.09
N LEU A 109 1.88 11.51 -7.28
CA LEU A 109 3.09 12.24 -6.88
C LEU A 109 4.37 11.50 -7.29
N LYS A 110 5.32 12.26 -7.86
CA LYS A 110 6.67 11.77 -8.18
C LYS A 110 7.52 11.55 -6.91
N PRO A 111 8.57 10.71 -6.96
CA PRO A 111 9.35 10.30 -5.78
C PRO A 111 10.19 11.36 -5.03
N GLU A 112 10.04 12.66 -5.32
CA GLU A 112 10.77 13.80 -4.72
C GLU A 112 10.55 14.07 -3.22
N ARG A 113 11.59 14.15 -2.39
CA ARG A 113 11.44 14.27 -0.92
C ARG A 113 11.33 15.71 -0.43
N THR A 114 10.24 16.42 -0.75
CA THR A 114 10.01 17.82 -0.30
C THR A 114 8.83 17.97 0.68
N LEU A 115 8.87 19.00 1.54
CA LEU A 115 7.77 19.36 2.44
C LEU A 115 6.52 19.79 1.66
N SER A 116 6.68 20.53 0.57
CA SER A 116 5.59 20.90 -0.34
C SER A 116 4.84 19.66 -0.83
N ARG A 117 5.57 18.62 -1.27
CA ARG A 117 4.96 17.34 -1.68
C ARG A 117 4.19 16.68 -0.54
N LYS A 118 4.70 16.76 0.69
CA LYS A 118 4.00 16.19 1.86
C LYS A 118 2.68 16.90 2.14
N MET A 119 2.58 18.21 1.88
CA MET A 119 1.31 18.93 1.95
C MET A 119 0.35 18.52 0.83
N GLN A 120 0.87 18.28 -0.38
CA GLN A 120 0.06 17.76 -1.49
C GLN A 120 -0.52 16.37 -1.16
N GLU A 121 0.26 15.48 -0.53
CA GLU A 121 -0.25 14.18 -0.03
C GLU A 121 -1.43 14.35 0.93
N VAL A 122 -1.37 15.35 1.83
CA VAL A 122 -2.45 15.64 2.78
C VAL A 122 -3.71 16.08 2.03
N VAL A 123 -3.61 17.07 1.14
CA VAL A 123 -4.78 17.59 0.42
C VAL A 123 -5.41 16.52 -0.48
N LEU A 124 -4.59 15.78 -1.24
CA LEU A 124 -5.08 14.70 -2.09
C LEU A 124 -5.67 13.55 -1.28
N SER A 125 -5.16 13.26 -0.08
CA SER A 125 -5.75 12.24 0.79
C SER A 125 -7.13 12.65 1.30
N LEU A 126 -7.34 13.94 1.63
CA LEU A 126 -8.64 14.45 2.04
C LEU A 126 -9.63 14.42 0.88
N TRP A 127 -9.18 14.82 -0.31
CA TRP A 127 -10.00 14.75 -1.52
C TRP A 127 -10.40 13.30 -1.86
N LEU A 128 -9.47 12.34 -1.80
CA LEU A 128 -9.77 10.92 -2.03
C LEU A 128 -10.84 10.39 -1.06
N GLU A 129 -10.79 10.78 0.20
CA GLU A 129 -11.77 10.36 1.22
C GLU A 129 -13.12 11.05 1.09
N TRP A 130 -13.15 12.21 0.43
CA TRP A 130 -14.38 12.90 0.10
C TRP A 130 -15.09 12.27 -1.10
N THR A 131 -14.32 11.80 -2.09
CA THR A 131 -14.85 11.26 -3.34
C THR A 131 -15.06 9.75 -3.30
N HIS A 132 -14.32 9.01 -2.47
CA HIS A 132 -14.37 7.55 -2.39
C HIS A 132 -14.64 7.07 -0.97
N SER A 133 -15.37 5.97 -0.88
CA SER A 133 -15.61 5.26 0.38
C SER A 133 -14.33 4.59 0.92
N LYS A 134 -14.31 4.33 2.23
CA LYS A 134 -13.21 3.60 2.88
C LYS A 134 -12.92 2.24 2.24
N ALA A 135 -13.95 1.55 1.77
CA ALA A 135 -13.81 0.25 1.11
C ALA A 135 -13.10 0.39 -0.24
N GLU A 136 -13.50 1.36 -1.06
CA GLU A 136 -12.87 1.62 -2.37
C GLU A 136 -11.42 2.07 -2.22
N ILE A 137 -11.12 2.93 -1.23
CA ILE A 137 -9.75 3.37 -0.94
C ILE A 137 -8.88 2.17 -0.56
N LEU A 138 -9.39 1.30 0.30
CA LEU A 138 -8.68 0.09 0.72
C LEU A 138 -8.47 -0.86 -0.46
N GLU A 139 -9.48 -1.07 -1.29
CA GLU A 139 -9.38 -1.90 -2.49
C GLU A 139 -8.34 -1.35 -3.47
N MET A 140 -8.37 -0.04 -3.77
CA MET A 140 -7.38 0.61 -4.62
C MET A 140 -5.97 0.49 -4.05
N TYR A 141 -5.82 0.68 -2.74
CA TYR A 141 -4.54 0.53 -2.05
C TYR A 141 -4.00 -0.90 -2.16
N LEU A 142 -4.85 -1.90 -1.87
CA LEU A 142 -4.47 -3.30 -1.94
C LEU A 142 -4.05 -3.67 -3.36
N ASN A 143 -4.83 -3.29 -4.36
CA ASN A 143 -4.54 -3.60 -5.75
C ASN A 143 -3.25 -2.93 -6.26
N ARG A 144 -3.05 -1.65 -5.97
CA ARG A 144 -1.97 -0.86 -6.57
C ARG A 144 -0.68 -0.82 -5.75
N VAL A 145 -0.79 -0.77 -4.43
CA VAL A 145 0.36 -0.58 -3.54
C VAL A 145 0.83 -1.91 -2.96
N TYR A 146 -0.10 -2.77 -2.55
CA TYR A 146 0.22 -4.01 -1.84
C TYR A 146 0.44 -5.20 -2.80
N LEU A 147 -0.51 -5.44 -3.71
CA LEU A 147 -0.54 -6.62 -4.60
C LEU A 147 0.18 -6.39 -5.93
N ALA A 148 0.23 -5.16 -6.46
CA ALA A 148 0.88 -4.91 -7.74
C ALA A 148 2.36 -5.37 -7.80
N PRO A 149 3.20 -5.19 -6.76
CA PRO A 149 4.55 -5.79 -6.75
C PRO A 149 4.55 -7.32 -6.69
N ALA A 150 3.57 -7.93 -6.01
CA ALA A 150 3.47 -9.38 -5.83
C ALA A 150 3.13 -10.09 -7.15
N LEU A 151 2.25 -9.49 -7.95
CA LEU A 151 1.72 -10.12 -9.14
C LEU A 151 2.59 -9.83 -10.40
N ARG A 152 3.44 -8.79 -10.37
CA ARG A 152 4.37 -8.40 -11.47
C ARG A 152 5.48 -9.42 -11.79
N GLY A 153 5.53 -10.57 -11.13
CA GLY A 153 6.46 -11.63 -11.50
C GLY A 153 6.26 -12.93 -10.75
N ARG A 154 6.10 -14.02 -11.50
CA ARG A 154 6.06 -15.43 -11.04
C ARG A 154 7.33 -15.89 -10.29
N ARG A 155 8.29 -15.01 -10.00
CA ARG A 155 9.60 -15.34 -9.41
C ARG A 155 10.00 -14.47 -8.21
N ARG A 156 9.06 -14.04 -7.36
CA ARG A 156 9.44 -13.26 -6.17
C ARG A 156 8.67 -13.54 -4.87
N CYS A 157 8.14 -14.75 -4.66
CA CYS A 157 7.73 -15.18 -3.30
C CYS A 157 8.84 -14.98 -2.24
N PRO A 158 10.14 -15.21 -2.54
CA PRO A 158 11.21 -14.88 -1.59
C PRO A 158 11.33 -13.38 -1.30
N ALA A 159 11.00 -12.50 -2.24
CA ALA A 159 11.07 -11.05 -2.04
C ALA A 159 9.83 -10.50 -1.32
N LEU A 160 8.63 -11.03 -1.61
CA LEU A 160 7.42 -10.72 -0.86
C LEU A 160 7.58 -11.12 0.61
N PHE A 161 8.06 -12.34 0.86
CA PHE A 161 8.36 -12.82 2.20
C PHE A 161 9.46 -12.00 2.88
N ARG A 162 10.50 -11.58 2.14
CA ARG A 162 11.57 -10.71 2.66
C ARG A 162 11.07 -9.28 2.94
N GLN A 163 10.12 -8.76 2.17
CA GLN A 163 9.49 -7.44 2.38
C GLN A 163 8.52 -7.47 3.56
N ALA A 164 7.68 -8.50 3.66
CA ALA A 164 6.82 -8.74 4.82
C ALA A 164 7.67 -8.94 6.10
N ARG A 165 8.77 -9.70 6.03
CA ARG A 165 9.73 -9.81 7.14
C ARG A 165 10.40 -8.47 7.48
N ARG A 166 10.86 -7.68 6.50
CA ARG A 166 11.49 -6.37 6.75
C ARG A 166 10.52 -5.37 7.40
N ARG A 167 9.26 -5.35 6.98
CA ARG A 167 8.23 -4.49 7.59
C ARG A 167 7.77 -4.98 8.96
N GLY A 168 7.75 -6.29 9.20
CA GLY A 168 7.48 -6.88 10.52
C GLY A 168 8.64 -6.73 11.52
N ARG A 169 9.89 -6.75 11.05
CA ARG A 169 11.10 -6.67 11.89
C ARG A 169 11.40 -5.27 12.42
N SER A 170 10.72 -4.24 11.92
CA SER A 170 10.79 -2.89 12.50
C SER A 170 10.14 -2.81 13.89
N ARG A 171 9.43 -3.86 14.35
CA ARG A 171 8.83 -3.92 15.67
C ARG A 171 9.47 -5.05 16.49
N ARG A 172 10.35 -4.62 17.40
CA ARG A 172 10.87 -5.31 18.59
C ARG A 172 11.97 -6.36 18.41
N GLY A 173 13.03 -6.15 19.19
CA GLY A 173 13.88 -7.21 19.68
C GLY A 173 13.08 -8.16 20.60
N GLY A 174 13.52 -9.42 20.61
CA GLY A 174 13.11 -10.45 21.55
C GLY A 174 11.65 -10.86 21.49
N ASP A 175 11.30 -11.81 20.61
CA ASP A 175 10.67 -13.08 21.01
C ASP A 175 10.46 -13.97 19.77
N HIS A 176 10.83 -15.24 19.90
CA HIS A 176 10.59 -16.27 18.91
C HIS A 176 9.13 -16.73 18.99
N ARG A 177 8.30 -16.36 17.99
CA ARG A 177 7.26 -17.25 17.43
C ARG A 177 6.57 -16.66 16.19
N ARG A 178 6.68 -17.44 15.10
CA ARG A 178 5.81 -17.53 13.89
C ARG A 178 5.75 -16.32 12.95
N PRO A 179 6.35 -16.41 11.74
CA PRO A 179 6.19 -15.38 10.72
C PRO A 179 4.80 -15.49 10.05
N ALA A 180 4.12 -14.34 9.95
CA ALA A 180 3.13 -13.98 8.92
C ALA A 180 2.46 -15.13 8.14
N ALA A 181 1.48 -15.81 8.74
CA ALA A 181 0.67 -16.83 8.06
C ALA A 181 -0.12 -16.27 6.85
N GLY A 182 -0.42 -14.97 6.83
CA GLY A 182 -1.18 -14.35 5.72
C GLY A 182 -0.37 -14.12 4.44
N ALA A 183 0.96 -14.12 4.49
CA ALA A 183 1.80 -13.87 3.30
C ALA A 183 2.03 -15.14 2.47
N LEU A 184 1.86 -16.34 3.05
CA LEU A 184 2.03 -17.61 2.35
C LEU A 184 0.88 -17.93 1.40
N ALA A 185 -0.34 -17.49 1.73
CA ALA A 185 -1.55 -17.84 0.97
C ALA A 185 -1.66 -17.16 -0.41
N LEU A 186 -0.81 -16.18 -0.71
CA LEU A 186 -0.76 -15.48 -2.01
C LEU A 186 0.25 -16.10 -2.99
N CYS A 187 1.01 -17.10 -2.55
CA CYS A 187 2.04 -17.77 -3.33
C CYS A 187 1.56 -19.19 -3.64
N PRO A 188 1.22 -19.53 -4.91
CA PRO A 188 1.07 -20.93 -5.28
C PRO A 188 2.41 -21.64 -5.04
N ASP A 189 2.35 -22.81 -4.40
CA ASP A 189 3.49 -23.65 -4.04
C ASP A 189 4.36 -23.90 -5.30
N PRO A 190 5.67 -23.55 -5.30
CA PRO A 190 6.53 -23.88 -6.41
C PRO A 190 6.78 -25.38 -6.39
N ARG A 191 5.92 -26.18 -7.03
CA ARG A 191 6.30 -27.55 -7.34
C ARG A 191 7.61 -27.51 -8.14
N PRO A 192 8.60 -28.33 -7.79
CA PRO A 192 9.85 -28.39 -8.54
C PRO A 192 9.51 -28.86 -9.96
N GLY A 193 9.75 -28.01 -10.96
CA GLY A 193 9.74 -28.44 -12.35
C GLY A 193 10.75 -29.56 -12.57
N PRO A 194 10.56 -30.40 -13.59
CA PRO A 194 11.47 -31.50 -13.87
C PRO A 194 12.88 -30.95 -14.10
N ARG A 195 13.85 -31.55 -13.41
CA ARG A 195 15.28 -31.25 -13.62
C ARG A 195 15.69 -31.74 -15.02
N PRO A 196 16.66 -31.07 -15.66
CA PRO A 196 17.09 -31.37 -17.03
C PRO A 196 17.59 -32.81 -17.18
#